data_AF-A0A3D3ULD9-F1
#
_entry.id   AF-A0A3D3ULD9-F1
#
_cell.length_a   1.000
_cell.length_b   1.000
_cell.length_c   1.000
_cell.angle_alpha   90.00
_cell.angle_beta   90.00
_cell.angle_gamma   90.00
#
_symmetry.space_group_name_H-M   'P 1'
#
loop_
_entity.id
_entity.type
_entity.pdbx_description
1 polymer ?
#
loop_
_entity_poly.entity_id
_entity_poly.type
_entity_poly.pdbx_seq_one_letter_code
_entity_poly.pdbx_strand_id
1 'polypeptide(L)'
;MNNNPSENKKIIVIISIAVVSVVGIGALLRGVFSSPKTSRRQMGLSALSMTDANGDKWVLDLAKGQSVSGLKDGAKPGPPLLVKTDVQIRGRNVSIGLIVEGQAGEKYAGGVQKNKRWQPAPGFKIVNEAGKTLTTGRFKYG
;
A
#
# COMPACT_ATOMS: atom_id res chain seq x y z
N MET A 1 41.16 -13.72 74.41
CA MET A 1 40.10 -14.64 74.85
C MET A 1 38.77 -13.90 74.79
N ASN A 2 37.83 -14.40 73.96
CA ASN A 2 36.41 -14.63 74.26
C ASN A 2 35.66 -13.48 75.00
N ASN A 3 34.57 -12.87 74.52
CA ASN A 3 33.38 -13.46 73.92
C ASN A 3 32.53 -12.35 73.25
N ASN A 4 31.85 -12.71 72.16
CA ASN A 4 30.55 -12.13 71.79
C ASN A 4 29.47 -12.94 72.54
N PRO A 5 28.35 -12.35 73.02
CA PRO A 5 27.07 -12.66 72.37
C PRO A 5 26.00 -11.55 72.51
N SER A 6 25.27 -11.23 71.42
CA SER A 6 23.89 -11.67 71.10
C SER A 6 22.75 -10.85 71.73
N GLU A 7 22.02 -10.19 70.83
CA GLU A 7 20.55 -10.24 70.71
C GLU A 7 19.62 -9.89 71.89
N ASN A 8 18.80 -8.85 71.64
CA ASN A 8 17.33 -8.89 71.52
C ASN A 8 16.46 -7.99 72.47
N LYS A 9 15.78 -7.04 71.79
CA LYS A 9 14.40 -6.52 71.96
C LYS A 9 14.11 -5.44 73.03
N LYS A 10 13.73 -4.23 72.56
CA LYS A 10 12.35 -3.68 72.67
C LYS A 10 12.20 -2.36 71.90
N ILE A 11 10.98 -2.17 71.42
CA ILE A 11 10.50 -1.24 70.38
C ILE A 11 10.30 0.17 70.95
N ILE A 12 10.71 1.21 70.21
CA ILE A 12 10.09 2.53 70.28
C ILE A 12 9.73 2.96 68.86
N VAL A 13 8.42 3.01 68.62
CA VAL A 13 7.75 3.56 67.45
C VAL A 13 7.88 5.08 67.48
N ILE A 14 8.45 5.68 66.45
CA ILE A 14 8.20 7.10 66.13
C ILE A 14 7.61 7.15 64.73
N ILE A 15 6.29 7.33 64.70
CA ILE A 15 5.51 7.72 63.54
C ILE A 15 5.90 9.14 63.19
N SER A 16 6.49 9.39 62.01
CA SER A 16 6.60 10.73 61.45
C SER A 16 6.69 10.67 59.92
N ILE A 17 5.48 10.66 59.36
CA ILE A 17 5.00 11.16 58.07
C ILE A 17 6.05 11.95 57.25
N ALA A 18 6.43 11.43 56.08
CA ALA A 18 6.63 12.24 54.87
C ALA A 18 6.75 11.35 53.61
N VAL A 19 5.67 11.35 52.83
CA VAL A 19 5.64 11.25 51.36
C VAL A 19 6.10 9.94 50.72
N VAL A 20 5.10 9.10 50.45
CA VAL A 20 5.09 8.05 49.44
C VAL A 20 5.61 8.60 48.09
N SER A 21 6.71 8.06 47.61
CA SER A 21 7.03 8.05 46.18
C SER A 21 7.35 6.60 45.82
N VAL A 22 6.38 5.98 45.15
CA VAL A 22 6.36 4.57 44.74
C VAL A 22 7.60 4.24 43.91
N VAL A 23 8.61 3.68 44.57
CA VAL A 23 9.72 2.98 43.91
C VAL A 23 9.47 1.49 44.09
N GLY A 24 9.30 0.78 42.97
CA GLY A 24 9.60 -0.66 42.94
C GLY A 24 8.43 -1.64 42.94
N ILE A 25 7.37 -1.44 42.13
CA ILE A 25 6.55 -2.56 41.65
C ILE A 25 6.18 -2.34 40.17
N GLY A 26 7.20 -2.31 39.30
CA GLY A 26 7.01 -2.19 37.85
C GLY A 26 7.84 -3.18 37.03
N ALA A 27 8.34 -4.25 37.66
CA ALA A 27 9.36 -5.13 37.08
C ALA A 27 8.92 -6.58 36.85
N LEU A 28 7.63 -6.94 37.01
CA LEU A 28 7.19 -8.35 36.87
C LEU A 28 5.96 -8.61 35.97
N LEU A 29 5.64 -7.70 35.05
CA LEU A 29 4.70 -7.98 33.95
C LEU A 29 5.29 -7.63 32.56
N ARG A 30 6.58 -7.95 32.37
CA ARG A 30 7.27 -7.83 31.08
C ARG A 30 7.24 -9.15 30.31
N GLY A 31 6.07 -9.53 29.84
CA GLY A 31 5.77 -10.70 29.02
C GLY A 31 4.28 -10.99 29.23
N VAL A 32 3.37 -10.79 28.27
CA VAL A 32 3.15 -11.70 27.13
C VAL A 32 2.60 -10.97 25.88
N PHE A 33 2.62 -9.65 25.80
CA PHE A 33 2.15 -8.96 24.59
C PHE A 33 3.33 -8.56 23.69
N SER A 34 4.01 -9.57 23.14
CA SER A 34 4.67 -9.39 21.86
C SER A 34 3.56 -9.20 20.82
N SER A 35 3.11 -7.96 20.65
CA SER A 35 2.37 -7.58 19.44
C SER A 35 3.20 -8.10 18.27
N PRO A 36 2.65 -8.93 17.37
CA PRO A 36 3.39 -9.25 16.17
C PRO A 36 3.76 -7.91 15.56
N LYS A 37 5.05 -7.67 15.36
CA LYS A 37 5.49 -6.65 14.43
C LYS A 37 4.95 -7.15 13.10
N THR A 38 3.70 -6.80 12.79
CA THR A 38 3.21 -6.74 11.43
C THR A 38 4.20 -5.82 10.77
N SER A 39 5.21 -6.43 10.16
CA SER A 39 6.08 -5.80 9.20
C SER A 39 5.10 -5.36 8.13
N ARG A 40 4.60 -4.12 8.26
CA ARG A 40 3.82 -3.47 7.24
C ARG A 40 4.80 -3.36 6.10
N ARG A 41 4.85 -4.39 5.25
CA ARG A 41 5.55 -4.32 3.97
C ARG A 41 5.02 -3.04 3.35
N GLN A 42 5.87 -2.03 3.32
CA GLN A 42 5.58 -0.80 2.62
C GLN A 42 5.55 -1.22 1.15
N MET A 43 4.36 -1.61 0.67
CA MET A 43 4.18 -2.03 -0.71
C MET A 43 4.57 -0.81 -1.55
N GLY A 44 5.71 -0.92 -2.23
CA GLY A 44 6.29 0.14 -3.05
C GLY A 44 5.50 0.33 -4.33
N LEU A 45 4.22 0.67 -4.22
CA LEU A 45 3.43 1.13 -5.35
C LEU A 45 4.13 2.36 -5.92
N SER A 46 4.49 2.30 -7.19
CA SER A 46 5.17 3.38 -7.88
C SER A 46 4.71 3.43 -9.32
N ALA A 47 4.74 4.63 -9.90
CA ALA A 47 4.62 4.79 -11.34
C ALA A 47 5.73 4.00 -12.03
N LEU A 48 5.42 3.40 -13.17
CA LEU A 48 6.42 2.75 -14.00
C LEU A 48 7.03 3.77 -14.93
N SER A 49 8.33 3.68 -15.17
CA SER A 49 8.99 4.51 -16.16
C SER A 49 9.98 3.70 -16.97
N MET A 50 10.01 3.98 -18.27
CA MET A 50 10.91 3.37 -19.23
C MET A 50 11.40 4.43 -20.21
N THR A 51 12.66 4.34 -20.63
CA THR A 51 13.18 5.16 -21.73
C THR A 51 13.21 4.29 -22.98
N ASP A 52 12.66 4.77 -24.07
CA ASP A 52 12.66 4.04 -25.34
C ASP A 52 13.98 4.25 -26.13
N ALA A 53 14.09 3.61 -27.29
CA ALA A 53 15.27 3.68 -28.14
C ALA A 53 15.57 5.10 -28.67
N ASN A 54 14.58 6.01 -28.67
CA ASN A 54 14.75 7.40 -29.09
C ASN A 54 15.17 8.32 -27.93
N GLY A 55 15.35 7.76 -26.72
CA GLY A 55 15.61 8.54 -25.51
C GLY A 55 14.35 9.16 -24.91
N ASP A 56 13.17 8.83 -25.41
CA ASP A 56 11.93 9.36 -24.87
C ASP A 56 11.57 8.64 -23.57
N LYS A 57 11.28 9.41 -22.52
CA LYS A 57 10.87 8.87 -21.22
C LYS A 57 9.36 8.68 -21.19
N TRP A 58 8.95 7.43 -21.09
CA TRP A 58 7.56 7.02 -20.88
C TRP A 58 7.30 6.80 -19.39
N VAL A 59 6.13 7.25 -18.92
CA VAL A 59 5.68 7.05 -17.53
C VAL A 59 4.22 6.59 -17.53
N LEU A 60 3.98 5.49 -16.82
CA LEU A 60 2.65 4.94 -16.56
C LEU A 60 2.33 5.13 -15.07
N ASP A 61 1.42 6.06 -14.78
CA ASP A 61 1.03 6.39 -13.41
C ASP A 61 0.10 5.34 -12.81
N LEU A 62 0.11 5.24 -11.49
CA LEU A 62 -0.86 4.44 -10.75
C LEU A 62 -2.27 5.00 -10.93
N ALA A 63 -3.26 4.11 -11.04
CA ALA A 63 -4.67 4.49 -11.00
C ALA A 63 -4.97 5.19 -9.67
N LYS A 64 -5.62 6.36 -9.75
CA LYS A 64 -6.02 7.13 -8.56
C LYS A 64 -7.08 6.37 -7.76
N GLY A 65 -7.02 6.49 -6.44
CA GLY A 65 -8.03 5.92 -5.54
C GLY A 65 -8.01 4.39 -5.40
N GLN A 66 -6.98 3.71 -5.90
CA GLN A 66 -6.85 2.26 -5.70
C GLN A 66 -6.52 1.92 -4.24
N SER A 67 -7.08 0.81 -3.75
CA SER A 67 -6.79 0.29 -2.42
C SER A 67 -5.58 -0.62 -2.45
N VAL A 68 -4.70 -0.48 -1.45
CA VAL A 68 -3.56 -1.39 -1.24
C VAL A 68 -4.00 -2.76 -0.69
N SER A 69 -5.22 -2.87 -0.14
CA SER A 69 -5.73 -4.13 0.43
C SER A 69 -6.08 -5.18 -0.64
N GLY A 70 -6.24 -4.76 -1.90
CA GLY A 70 -6.51 -5.67 -3.01
C GLY A 70 -5.25 -6.24 -3.67
N LEU A 71 -4.06 -5.89 -3.16
CA LEU A 71 -2.79 -6.36 -3.70
C LEU A 71 -2.50 -7.78 -3.23
N LYS A 72 -1.88 -8.57 -4.11
CA LYS A 72 -1.49 -9.95 -3.83
C LYS A 72 -0.29 -9.96 -2.88
N ASP A 73 -0.47 -10.56 -1.71
CA ASP A 73 0.62 -10.75 -0.75
C ASP A 73 1.77 -11.55 -1.39
N GLY A 74 3.00 -11.10 -1.15
CA GLY A 74 4.20 -11.74 -1.70
C GLY A 74 4.58 -11.32 -3.11
N ALA A 75 3.67 -10.71 -3.89
CA ALA A 75 3.98 -10.22 -5.23
C ALA A 75 4.63 -8.82 -5.20
N LYS A 76 5.56 -8.58 -6.12
CA LYS A 76 6.18 -7.25 -6.31
C LYS A 76 5.34 -6.43 -7.29
N PRO A 77 4.95 -5.20 -6.96
CA PRO A 77 4.33 -4.30 -7.93
C PRO A 77 5.25 -4.05 -9.14
N GLY A 78 4.66 -3.98 -10.31
CA GLY A 78 5.29 -3.72 -11.59
C GLY A 78 5.03 -4.82 -12.62
N PRO A 79 5.92 -4.93 -13.63
CA PRO A 79 5.81 -5.93 -14.68
C PRO A 79 5.82 -7.38 -14.16
N PRO A 80 5.26 -8.35 -14.94
CA PRO A 80 4.62 -8.15 -16.24
C PRO A 80 3.28 -7.42 -16.13
N LEU A 81 2.98 -6.60 -17.15
CA LEU A 81 1.70 -5.89 -17.24
C LEU A 81 0.68 -6.75 -17.99
N LEU A 82 -0.52 -6.82 -17.44
CA LEU A 82 -1.69 -7.45 -18.04
C LEU A 82 -2.68 -6.35 -18.45
N VAL A 83 -3.01 -6.30 -19.74
CA VAL A 83 -4.02 -5.38 -20.28
C VAL A 83 -5.32 -6.15 -20.51
N LYS A 84 -6.40 -5.68 -19.89
CA LYS A 84 -7.75 -6.25 -20.00
C LYS A 84 -8.71 -5.21 -20.55
N THR A 85 -9.68 -5.65 -21.33
CA THR A 85 -10.84 -4.82 -21.67
C THR A 85 -11.90 -4.93 -20.58
N ASP A 86 -12.43 -3.79 -20.12
CA ASP A 86 -13.60 -3.74 -19.26
C ASP A 86 -14.81 -3.32 -20.11
N VAL A 87 -15.78 -4.22 -20.29
CA VAL A 87 -16.96 -3.97 -21.12
C VAL A 87 -18.18 -3.98 -20.23
N GLN A 88 -18.89 -2.85 -20.19
CA GLN A 88 -20.14 -2.72 -19.46
C GLN A 88 -21.27 -2.40 -20.44
N ILE A 89 -22.31 -3.23 -20.42
CA ILE A 89 -23.51 -3.04 -21.23
C ILE A 89 -24.65 -2.63 -20.30
N ARG A 90 -25.23 -1.45 -20.55
CA ARG A 90 -26.39 -0.92 -19.81
C ARG A 90 -27.48 -0.51 -20.80
N GLY A 91 -28.43 -1.40 -21.04
CA GLY A 91 -29.47 -1.21 -22.05
C GLY A 91 -28.86 -1.09 -23.45
N ARG A 92 -29.05 0.05 -24.11
CA ARG A 92 -28.47 0.35 -25.44
C ARG A 92 -27.07 0.98 -25.38
N ASN A 93 -26.56 1.26 -24.18
CA ASN A 93 -25.26 1.87 -24.00
C ASN A 93 -24.20 0.80 -23.74
N VAL A 94 -23.08 0.89 -24.46
CA VAL A 94 -21.91 0.06 -24.24
C VAL A 94 -20.75 0.97 -23.84
N SER A 95 -20.16 0.70 -22.68
CA SER A 95 -18.94 1.34 -22.21
C SER A 95 -17.79 0.36 -22.37
N ILE A 96 -16.70 0.79 -23.01
CA ILE A 96 -15.49 0.01 -23.18
C ILE A 96 -14.35 0.78 -22.52
N GLY A 97 -13.75 0.19 -21.49
CA GLY A 97 -12.57 0.67 -20.80
C GLY A 97 -11.39 -0.28 -20.98
N LEU A 98 -10.21 0.19 -20.58
CA LEU A 98 -9.01 -0.63 -20.48
C LEU A 98 -8.54 -0.63 -19.02
N ILE A 99 -8.18 -1.81 -18.52
CA ILE A 99 -7.53 -1.99 -17.23
C ILE A 99 -6.11 -2.46 -17.50
N VAL A 100 -5.14 -1.70 -17.00
CA VAL A 100 -3.73 -2.10 -17.00
C VAL A 100 -3.38 -2.49 -15.57
N GLU A 101 -3.03 -3.75 -15.37
CA GLU A 101 -2.77 -4.36 -14.07
C GLU A 101 -1.33 -4.90 -14.04
N GLY A 102 -0.59 -4.64 -12.97
CA GLY A 102 0.73 -5.26 -12.77
C GLY A 102 0.66 -6.53 -11.94
N GLN A 103 1.82 -7.14 -11.69
CA GLN A 103 1.92 -8.48 -11.13
C GLN A 103 1.28 -8.61 -9.73
N ALA A 104 1.35 -7.56 -8.90
CA ALA A 104 0.76 -7.56 -7.58
C ALA A 104 -0.73 -7.17 -7.58
N GLY A 105 -1.33 -6.93 -8.74
CA GLY A 105 -2.75 -6.54 -8.86
C GLY A 105 -2.99 -5.03 -8.78
N GLU A 106 -1.92 -4.23 -8.67
CA GLU A 106 -2.00 -2.78 -8.75
C GLU A 106 -2.46 -2.35 -10.14
N LYS A 107 -3.25 -1.28 -10.18
CA LYS A 107 -3.81 -0.75 -11.41
C LYS A 107 -3.09 0.50 -11.83
N TYR A 108 -2.96 0.70 -13.13
CA TYR A 108 -2.38 1.89 -13.73
C TYR A 108 -3.45 2.74 -14.41
N ALA A 109 -3.16 4.04 -14.54
CA ALA A 109 -3.99 4.97 -15.27
C ALA A 109 -4.09 4.54 -16.75
N GLY A 110 -5.24 4.81 -17.38
CA GLY A 110 -5.48 4.44 -18.77
C GLY A 110 -4.69 5.23 -19.82
N GLY A 111 -3.89 6.22 -19.39
CA GLY A 111 -3.03 7.03 -20.25
C GLY A 111 -1.56 6.94 -19.86
N VAL A 112 -0.70 7.50 -20.70
CA VAL A 112 0.75 7.50 -20.52
C VAL A 112 1.30 8.91 -20.70
N GLN A 113 2.37 9.23 -19.97
CA GLN A 113 3.16 10.44 -20.22
C GLN A 113 4.37 10.11 -21.08
N LYS A 114 4.66 10.96 -22.06
CA LYS A 114 5.91 10.97 -22.83
C LYS A 114 6.63 12.27 -22.51
N ASN A 115 7.87 12.19 -22.02
CA ASN A 115 8.68 13.36 -21.64
C ASN A 115 7.90 14.34 -20.73
N LYS A 116 7.23 13.80 -19.70
CA LYS A 116 6.38 14.54 -18.74
C LYS A 116 5.12 15.20 -19.35
N ARG A 117 4.75 14.85 -20.57
CA ARG A 117 3.53 15.32 -21.23
C ARG A 117 2.55 14.19 -21.44
N TRP A 118 1.33 14.36 -20.95
CA TRP A 118 0.24 13.43 -21.20
C TRP A 118 0.00 13.24 -22.69
N GLN A 119 -0.04 11.99 -23.13
CA GLN A 119 -0.41 11.66 -24.49
C GLN A 119 -1.92 11.77 -24.67
N PRO A 120 -2.39 12.16 -25.88
CA PRO A 120 -3.81 12.21 -26.16
C PRO A 120 -4.43 10.83 -26.03
N ALA A 121 -5.70 10.80 -25.62
CA ALA A 121 -6.45 9.56 -25.54
C ALA A 121 -6.51 8.86 -26.91
N PRO A 122 -6.33 7.53 -26.97
CA PRO A 122 -6.34 6.81 -28.23
C PRO A 122 -7.65 7.00 -28.99
N GLY A 123 -7.56 7.08 -30.30
CA GLY A 123 -8.71 6.94 -31.18
C GLY A 123 -9.15 5.48 -31.25
N PHE A 124 -10.43 5.24 -31.53
CA PHE A 124 -10.95 3.92 -31.84
C PHE A 124 -11.84 3.96 -33.08
N LYS A 125 -11.95 2.80 -33.72
CA LYS A 125 -12.82 2.55 -34.87
C LYS A 125 -13.55 1.24 -34.63
N ILE A 126 -14.87 1.26 -34.75
CA ILE A 126 -15.70 0.04 -34.71
C ILE A 126 -16.02 -0.32 -36.16
N VAL A 127 -15.77 -1.58 -36.52
CA VAL A 127 -16.04 -2.12 -37.86
C VAL A 127 -17.00 -3.31 -37.74
N ASN A 128 -17.77 -3.57 -38.81
CA ASN A 128 -18.54 -4.80 -38.93
C ASN A 128 -17.64 -5.96 -39.42
N GLU A 129 -18.22 -7.15 -39.55
CA GLU A 129 -17.53 -8.37 -40.02
C GLU A 129 -16.94 -8.21 -41.43
N ALA A 130 -17.56 -7.40 -42.28
CA ALA A 130 -17.06 -7.09 -43.61
C ALA A 130 -15.96 -6.00 -43.62
N GLY A 131 -15.50 -5.53 -42.45
CA GLY A 131 -14.49 -4.48 -42.30
C GLY A 131 -15.00 -3.04 -42.52
N LYS A 132 -16.30 -2.86 -42.76
CA LYS A 132 -16.91 -1.52 -42.92
C LYS A 132 -16.98 -0.81 -41.58
N THR A 133 -16.53 0.44 -41.55
CA THR A 133 -16.65 1.32 -40.39
C THR A 133 -18.11 1.54 -40.00
N LEU A 134 -18.46 1.22 -38.76
CA LEU A 134 -19.75 1.56 -38.15
C LEU A 134 -19.66 2.92 -37.44
N THR A 135 -18.56 3.16 -36.72
CA THR A 135 -18.32 4.44 -36.03
C THR A 135 -16.84 4.63 -35.67
N THR A 136 -16.47 5.86 -35.34
CA THR A 136 -15.14 6.24 -34.85
C THR A 136 -15.29 7.14 -33.62
N GLY A 137 -14.34 7.07 -32.71
CA GLY A 137 -14.33 7.95 -31.55
C GLY A 137 -12.96 8.04 -30.91
N ARG A 138 -12.93 8.59 -29.70
CA ARG A 138 -11.75 8.65 -28.85
C ARG A 138 -12.14 8.22 -27.44
N PHE A 139 -11.22 7.53 -26.77
CA PHE A 139 -11.37 7.30 -25.33
C PHE A 139 -11.37 8.64 -24.59
N LYS A 140 -11.98 8.66 -23.41
CA LYS A 140 -11.87 9.76 -22.47
C LYS A 140 -11.18 9.22 -21.22
N TYR A 141 -10.15 9.92 -20.76
CA TYR A 141 -9.59 9.66 -19.45
C TYR A 141 -10.54 10.25 -18.40
N GLY A 142 -10.87 9.46 -17.38
CA GLY A 142 -11.73 9.86 -16.26
C GLY A 142 -11.01 10.71 -15.23
#